data_AF-A0A7S1ACI5-F1
#
_entry.id   AF-A0A7S1ACI5-F1
#
_cell.length_a   1.000
_cell.length_b   1.000
_cell.length_c   1.000
_cell.angle_alpha   90.00
_cell.angle_beta   90.00
_cell.angle_gamma   90.00
#
_symmetry.space_group_name_H-M   'P 1'
#
loop_
_entity.id
_entity.type
_entity.pdbx_description
1 polymer ?
#
loop_
_entity_poly.entity_id
_entity_poly.type
_entity_poly.pdbx_seq_one_letter_code
_entity_poly.pdbx_strand_id
1 'polypeptide(L)'
;LTQRFSDAISLKVCVGLLLIVFVMEVLDTTEVNQGPAVALSQLVVLAERTHMHDIEFLCSHINEYVRLYSGIFIFLWNTTYFDLDHAVGCENSVPVTESDPFQRVSSIINTRGVREEYLEQICFPSSEYDEDSQCKVQASGVALIDVEESVRDESLVDIELTVLVISCLCLWLLLFN
;
A
#
# COMPACT_ATOMS: atom_id res chain seq x y z
N LEU A 1 -32.22 -47.11 -16.58
CA LEU A 1 -31.01 -47.09 -15.73
C LEU A 1 -29.95 -46.12 -16.26
N THR A 2 -29.61 -46.14 -17.55
CA THR A 2 -28.65 -45.22 -18.18
C THR A 2 -28.99 -43.72 -18.09
N GLN A 3 -30.27 -43.35 -18.13
CA GLN A 3 -30.70 -41.94 -18.05
C GLN A 3 -30.45 -41.29 -16.68
N ARG A 4 -30.60 -42.04 -15.57
CA ARG A 4 -30.33 -41.54 -14.20
C ARG A 4 -28.84 -41.35 -13.92
N PHE A 5 -27.97 -42.10 -14.59
CA PHE A 5 -26.52 -41.91 -14.48
C PHE A 5 -26.03 -40.67 -15.26
N SER A 6 -26.74 -40.27 -16.32
CA SER A 6 -26.40 -39.08 -17.11
C SER A 6 -26.65 -37.78 -16.36
N ASP A 7 -27.78 -37.68 -15.63
CA ASP A 7 -28.13 -36.46 -14.89
C ASP A 7 -27.18 -36.19 -13.72
N ALA A 8 -26.75 -37.23 -13.02
CA ALA A 8 -25.81 -37.10 -11.91
C ALA A 8 -24.41 -36.63 -12.38
N ILE A 9 -23.95 -37.09 -13.55
CA ILE A 9 -22.66 -36.67 -14.12
C ILE A 9 -22.75 -35.24 -14.64
N SER A 10 -23.85 -34.88 -15.32
CA SER A 10 -24.05 -33.52 -15.84
C SER A 10 -24.12 -32.47 -14.72
N LEU A 11 -24.80 -32.79 -13.62
CA LEU A 11 -24.89 -31.89 -12.46
C LEU A 11 -23.53 -31.70 -11.78
N LYS A 12 -22.75 -32.77 -11.63
CA LYS A 12 -21.38 -32.71 -11.10
C LYS A 12 -20.47 -31.79 -11.93
N VAL A 13 -20.52 -31.89 -13.26
CA VAL A 13 -19.73 -31.04 -14.17
C VAL A 13 -20.14 -29.56 -14.06
N CYS A 14 -21.45 -29.27 -14.01
CA CYS A 14 -21.94 -27.90 -13.83
C CYS A 14 -21.50 -27.28 -12.50
N VAL A 15 -21.56 -28.04 -11.40
CA VAL A 15 -21.12 -27.55 -10.08
C VAL A 15 -19.61 -27.31 -10.07
N GLY A 16 -18.81 -28.18 -10.70
CA GLY A 16 -17.36 -27.98 -10.82
C GLY A 16 -16.99 -26.73 -11.62
N LEU A 17 -17.70 -26.46 -12.72
CA LEU A 17 -17.50 -25.25 -13.53
C LEU A 17 -17.88 -23.97 -12.75
N LEU A 18 -19.00 -23.97 -12.04
CA LEU A 18 -19.39 -22.84 -11.18
C LEU A 18 -18.36 -22.56 -10.09
N LEU A 19 -17.78 -23.61 -9.51
CA LEU A 19 -16.72 -23.52 -8.51
C LEU A 19 -15.46 -22.84 -9.06
N ILE A 20 -15.05 -23.20 -10.29
CA ILE A 20 -13.89 -22.59 -10.94
C ILE A 20 -14.16 -21.10 -11.26
N VAL A 21 -15.34 -20.78 -11.78
CA VAL A 21 -15.72 -19.39 -12.07
C VAL A 21 -15.75 -18.56 -10.78
N PHE A 22 -16.31 -19.11 -9.71
CA PHE A 22 -16.34 -18.45 -8.40
C PHE A 22 -14.93 -18.16 -7.86
N VAL A 23 -14.01 -19.13 -7.96
CA VAL A 23 -12.61 -18.91 -7.55
C VAL A 23 -11.93 -17.86 -8.43
N MET A 24 -12.17 -17.87 -9.75
CA MET A 24 -11.60 -16.84 -10.64
C MET A 24 -12.14 -15.44 -10.34
N GLU A 25 -13.42 -15.30 -10.03
CA GLU A 25 -14.03 -14.01 -9.69
C GLU A 25 -13.53 -13.48 -8.35
N VAL A 26 -13.30 -14.35 -7.36
CA VAL A 26 -12.71 -13.97 -6.07
C VAL A 26 -11.22 -13.61 -6.22
N LEU A 27 -10.50 -14.25 -7.14
CA LEU A 27 -9.10 -13.92 -7.44
C LEU A 27 -8.93 -12.63 -8.24
N ASP A 28 -9.98 -12.18 -8.94
CA ASP A 28 -9.95 -10.94 -9.74
C ASP A 28 -10.26 -9.71 -8.87
N THR A 29 -9.59 -9.61 -7.71
CA THR A 29 -9.61 -8.36 -6.94
C THR A 29 -8.80 -7.32 -7.69
N THR A 30 -9.50 -6.44 -8.38
CA THR A 30 -8.93 -5.25 -9.01
C THR A 30 -8.46 -4.29 -7.91
N GLU A 31 -7.26 -4.49 -7.38
CA GLU A 31 -6.56 -3.40 -6.70
C GLU A 31 -6.27 -2.33 -7.76
N VAL A 32 -7.07 -1.27 -7.73
CA VAL A 32 -6.83 -0.11 -8.58
C VAL A 32 -5.53 0.54 -8.07
N ASN A 33 -4.45 0.29 -8.82
CA ASN A 33 -3.08 0.79 -8.68
C ASN A 33 -2.97 2.29 -8.37
N GLN A 34 -3.29 2.71 -7.14
CA GLN A 34 -2.79 3.96 -6.57
C GLN A 34 -1.90 3.57 -5.41
N GLY A 35 -0.77 2.96 -5.74
CA GLY A 35 0.26 2.67 -4.75
C GLY A 35 0.78 3.95 -4.10
N PRO A 36 1.35 3.86 -2.89
CA PRO A 36 1.82 5.02 -2.12
C PRO A 36 2.88 5.84 -2.87
N ALA A 37 3.64 5.22 -3.77
CA ALA A 37 4.59 5.90 -4.67
C ALA A 37 3.90 6.82 -5.71
N VAL A 38 2.79 6.37 -6.29
CA VAL A 38 2.04 7.17 -7.27
C VAL A 38 1.39 8.36 -6.58
N ALA A 39 0.77 8.13 -5.42
CA ALA A 39 0.17 9.20 -4.64
C ALA A 39 1.23 10.22 -4.16
N LEU A 40 2.42 9.77 -3.76
CA LEU A 40 3.53 10.66 -3.41
C LEU A 40 3.97 11.52 -4.59
N SER A 41 4.07 10.94 -5.80
CA SER A 41 4.46 11.70 -7.00
C SER A 41 3.47 12.85 -7.29
N GLN A 42 2.18 12.62 -7.07
CA GLN A 42 1.15 13.64 -7.22
C GLN A 42 1.28 14.74 -6.15
N LEU A 43 1.57 14.36 -4.90
CA LEU A 43 1.81 15.31 -3.82
C LEU A 43 3.02 16.20 -4.07
N VAL A 44 4.11 15.67 -4.63
CA VAL A 44 5.30 16.47 -4.98
C VAL A 44 4.96 17.51 -6.04
N VAL A 45 4.26 17.09 -7.11
CA VAL A 45 3.82 18.01 -8.18
C VAL A 45 2.84 19.05 -7.63
N LEU A 46 1.98 18.66 -6.69
CA LEU A 46 1.07 19.58 -6.04
C LEU A 46 1.82 20.59 -5.18
N ALA A 47 2.79 20.15 -4.37
CA ALA A 47 3.62 21.00 -3.52
C ALA A 47 4.45 22.00 -4.34
N GLU A 48 5.04 21.57 -5.46
CA GLU A 48 5.74 22.45 -6.39
C GLU A 48 4.82 23.57 -6.94
N ARG A 49 3.56 23.24 -7.25
CA ARG A 49 2.58 24.18 -7.82
C ARG A 49 1.94 25.11 -6.78
N THR A 50 1.76 24.64 -5.55
CA THR A 50 1.00 25.36 -4.50
C THR A 50 1.82 26.38 -3.73
N HIS A 51 3.05 26.68 -4.18
CA HIS A 51 4.04 27.51 -3.49
C HIS A 51 3.57 28.90 -3.02
N MET A 52 2.37 29.39 -3.39
CA MET A 52 1.87 30.70 -2.94
C MET A 52 0.39 30.81 -2.53
N HIS A 53 -0.58 30.01 -3.02
CA HIS A 53 -2.01 30.35 -2.85
C HIS A 53 -2.97 29.27 -2.32
N ASP A 54 -2.60 28.00 -2.21
CA ASP A 54 -3.54 26.92 -1.82
C ASP A 54 -2.93 25.89 -0.86
N ILE A 55 -2.33 26.37 0.24
CA ILE A 55 -1.72 25.50 1.26
C ILE A 55 -2.78 24.58 1.90
N GLU A 56 -4.00 25.09 2.15
CA GLU A 56 -5.09 24.28 2.72
C GLU A 56 -5.43 23.05 1.85
N PHE A 57 -5.41 23.22 0.52
CA PHE A 57 -5.66 22.13 -0.43
C PHE A 57 -4.56 21.07 -0.35
N LEU A 58 -3.29 21.50 -0.33
CA LEU A 58 -2.15 20.60 -0.15
C LEU A 58 -2.24 19.85 1.19
N CYS A 59 -2.54 20.55 2.28
CA CYS A 59 -2.67 19.95 3.61
C CYS A 59 -3.76 18.88 3.68
N SER A 60 -4.90 19.12 3.01
CA SER A 60 -5.97 18.13 2.91
C SER A 60 -5.50 16.83 2.24
N HIS A 61 -4.74 16.95 1.15
CA HIS A 61 -4.21 15.77 0.44
C HIS A 61 -3.11 15.05 1.22
N ILE A 62 -2.28 15.79 1.95
CA ILE A 62 -1.26 15.20 2.83
C ILE A 62 -1.93 14.43 3.98
N ASN A 63 -2.95 14.99 4.61
CA ASN A 63 -3.69 14.30 5.67
C ASN A 63 -4.38 13.04 5.17
N GLU A 64 -4.95 13.10 3.96
CA GLU A 64 -5.54 11.92 3.33
C GLU A 64 -4.49 10.84 3.05
N TYR A 65 -3.31 11.23 2.54
CA TYR A 65 -2.19 10.32 2.33
C TYR A 65 -1.71 9.67 3.63
N VAL A 66 -1.50 10.47 4.68
CA VAL A 66 -1.10 9.97 6.02
C VAL A 66 -2.12 8.98 6.55
N ARG A 67 -3.41 9.25 6.37
CA ARG A 67 -4.49 8.36 6.82
C ARG A 67 -4.56 7.05 6.03
N LEU A 68 -4.39 7.12 4.71
CA LEU A 68 -4.53 5.96 3.83
C LEU A 68 -3.33 5.01 3.91
N TYR A 69 -2.11 5.54 4.08
CA TYR A 69 -0.88 4.76 4.05
C TYR A 69 -0.12 4.78 5.37
N SER A 70 -0.74 5.18 6.47
CA SER A 70 -0.07 5.28 7.79
C SER A 70 1.25 6.05 7.73
N GLY A 71 1.22 7.23 7.11
CA GLY A 71 2.40 8.07 6.92
C GLY A 71 3.00 8.55 8.23
N ILE A 72 4.31 8.36 8.40
CA ILE A 72 5.07 8.78 9.57
C ILE A 72 5.77 10.11 9.32
N PHE A 73 6.33 10.27 8.13
CA PHE A 73 7.12 11.42 7.73
C PHE A 73 6.86 11.74 6.27
N ILE A 74 6.64 13.02 5.95
CA ILE A 74 6.43 13.48 4.57
C ILE A 74 7.22 14.77 4.33
N PHE A 75 8.17 14.68 3.41
CA PHE A 75 8.95 15.77 2.87
C PHE A 75 8.59 15.97 1.41
N LEU A 76 8.22 17.19 1.03
CA LEU A 76 7.85 17.56 -0.33
C LEU A 76 8.51 18.90 -0.64
N TRP A 77 9.20 18.98 -1.77
CA TRP A 77 9.69 20.22 -2.35
C TRP A 77 10.37 21.16 -1.34
N ASN A 78 11.50 20.69 -0.77
CA ASN A 78 12.30 21.44 0.22
C ASN A 78 11.59 21.76 1.54
N THR A 79 10.44 21.14 1.84
CA THR A 79 9.68 21.39 3.06
C THR A 79 9.17 20.09 3.66
N THR A 80 9.32 19.94 4.98
CA THR A 80 8.71 18.87 5.77
C THR A 80 7.31 19.30 6.16
N TYR A 81 6.30 18.61 5.64
CA TYR A 81 4.89 18.93 5.92
C TYR A 81 4.30 18.05 7.01
N PHE A 82 4.92 16.91 7.29
CA PHE A 82 4.45 15.99 8.32
C PHE A 82 5.62 15.26 8.99
N ASP A 83 5.68 15.29 10.32
CA ASP A 83 6.56 14.48 11.17
C ASP A 83 5.81 14.15 12.45
N LEU A 84 5.40 12.88 12.56
CA LEU A 84 4.60 12.38 13.68
C LEU A 84 5.31 12.53 15.03
N ASP A 85 6.65 12.44 15.07
CA ASP A 85 7.43 12.44 16.30
C ASP A 85 7.76 13.86 16.81
N HIS A 86 7.79 14.86 15.92
CA HIS A 86 8.00 16.27 16.28
C HIS A 86 6.73 17.11 16.22
N ALA A 87 5.56 16.49 16.05
CA ALA A 87 4.28 17.19 15.88
C ALA A 87 4.33 18.25 14.76
N VAL A 88 5.11 18.00 13.71
CA VAL A 88 5.10 18.85 12.51
C VAL A 88 3.86 18.48 11.73
N GLY A 89 3.00 19.47 11.52
CA GLY A 89 1.85 19.38 10.65
C GLY A 89 1.96 20.40 9.54
N CYS A 90 1.08 20.30 8.55
CA CYS A 90 1.17 21.11 7.34
C CYS A 90 1.10 22.64 7.63
N GLU A 91 0.39 23.06 8.69
CA GLU A 91 0.34 24.45 9.15
C GLU A 91 1.66 24.95 9.77
N ASN A 92 2.46 24.05 10.34
CA ASN A 92 3.75 24.33 10.98
C ASN A 92 4.88 23.62 10.23
N SER A 93 4.80 23.63 8.89
CA SER A 93 5.78 22.97 8.04
C SER A 93 7.19 23.53 8.22
N VAL A 94 8.19 22.66 8.13
CA VAL A 94 9.59 22.99 8.44
C VAL A 94 10.43 22.94 7.15
N PRO A 95 11.07 24.04 6.73
CA PRO A 95 11.88 24.05 5.52
C PRO A 95 13.17 23.22 5.70
N VAL A 96 13.70 22.71 4.59
CA VAL A 96 14.96 21.92 4.53
C VAL A 96 16.17 22.66 5.12
N THR A 97 16.13 23.99 5.13
CA THR A 97 17.18 24.83 5.71
C THR A 97 17.24 24.75 7.24
N GLU A 98 16.16 24.35 7.89
CA GLU A 98 16.07 24.22 9.35
C GLU A 98 16.31 22.78 9.82
N SER A 99 15.96 21.78 9.01
CA SER A 99 16.15 20.36 9.32
C SER A 99 16.47 19.56 8.07
N ASP A 100 17.51 18.72 8.15
CA ASP A 100 17.85 17.76 7.11
C ASP A 100 16.83 16.59 7.12
N PRO A 101 15.97 16.43 6.11
CA PRO A 101 14.92 15.42 6.09
C PRO A 101 15.48 14.00 6.03
N PHE A 102 16.67 13.78 5.43
CA PHE A 102 17.24 12.45 5.27
C PHE A 102 17.88 11.95 6.58
N GLN A 103 18.56 12.85 7.29
CA GLN A 103 18.99 12.57 8.66
C GLN A 103 17.79 12.32 9.56
N ARG A 104 16.69 13.06 9.34
CA ARG A 104 15.49 12.89 10.13
C ARG A 104 14.83 11.53 9.91
N VAL A 105 14.68 11.08 8.67
CA VAL A 105 14.17 9.73 8.35
C VAL A 105 15.05 8.66 9.01
N SER A 106 16.37 8.78 8.89
CA SER A 106 17.32 7.85 9.54
C SER A 106 17.16 7.85 11.07
N SER A 107 16.94 9.02 11.67
CA SER A 107 16.67 9.14 13.11
C SER A 107 15.36 8.47 13.51
N ILE A 108 14.28 8.62 12.72
CA ILE A 108 12.99 8.00 13.00
C ILE A 108 13.13 6.47 12.99
N ILE A 109 13.77 5.91 11.95
CA ILE A 109 14.02 4.47 11.82
C ILE A 109 14.79 3.95 13.05
N ASN A 110 15.88 4.63 13.43
CA ASN A 110 16.71 4.23 14.58
C ASN A 110 16.00 4.39 15.94
N THR A 111 15.16 5.42 16.10
CA THR A 111 14.57 5.78 17.41
C THR A 111 13.32 4.98 17.70
N ARG A 112 12.48 4.74 16.69
CA ARG A 112 11.20 4.06 16.90
C ARG A 112 11.36 2.58 17.23
N GLY A 113 12.51 1.98 16.92
CA GLY A 113 12.74 0.55 17.17
C GLY A 113 11.71 -0.36 16.49
N VAL A 114 10.93 0.20 15.55
CA VAL A 114 10.06 -0.52 14.64
C VAL A 114 11.00 -1.34 13.77
N ARG A 115 10.66 -2.60 13.54
CA ARG A 115 11.49 -3.44 12.70
C ARG A 115 11.56 -2.80 11.33
N GLU A 116 12.77 -2.64 10.80
CA GLU A 116 13.00 -2.03 9.48
C GLU A 116 12.16 -2.71 8.39
N GLU A 117 11.76 -3.97 8.58
CA GLU A 117 10.88 -4.73 7.69
C GLU A 117 9.44 -4.16 7.54
N TYR A 118 8.99 -3.29 8.46
CA TYR A 118 7.66 -2.67 8.42
C TYR A 118 7.68 -1.19 8.07
N LEU A 119 8.86 -0.62 7.81
CA LEU A 119 9.00 0.76 7.37
C LEU A 119 9.36 0.78 5.90
N GLU A 120 8.48 1.36 5.09
CA GLU A 120 8.76 1.57 3.68
C GLU A 120 9.13 3.04 3.46
N GLN A 121 10.34 3.26 2.93
CA GLN A 121 10.81 4.57 2.51
C GLN A 121 10.58 4.73 1.01
N ILE A 122 9.77 5.72 0.64
CA ILE A 122 9.39 6.00 -0.74
C ILE A 122 10.01 7.32 -1.15
N CYS A 123 10.74 7.31 -2.26
CA CYS A 123 11.46 8.47 -2.80
C CYS A 123 10.88 8.90 -4.14
N PHE A 124 10.79 10.20 -4.38
CA PHE A 124 10.47 10.78 -5.68
C PHE A 124 11.43 11.91 -6.05
N PRO A 125 11.99 11.94 -7.27
CA PRO A 125 11.95 10.87 -8.26
C PRO A 125 12.71 9.62 -7.78
N SER A 126 12.16 8.43 -8.04
CA SER A 126 12.86 7.16 -7.78
C SER A 126 13.90 6.95 -8.89
N SER A 127 15.19 6.95 -8.57
CA SER A 127 16.17 6.42 -9.52
C SER A 127 16.04 4.90 -9.53
N GLU A 128 15.35 4.39 -10.55
CA GLU A 128 15.02 2.97 -10.77
C GLU A 128 16.27 2.05 -10.91
N TYR A 129 17.47 2.58 -10.70
CA TYR A 129 18.76 1.95 -11.01
C TYR A 129 19.74 1.88 -9.82
N ASP A 130 19.36 2.33 -8.63
CA ASP A 130 20.27 2.29 -7.47
C ASP A 130 19.87 1.16 -6.50
N GLU A 131 20.73 0.14 -6.41
CA GLU A 131 20.62 -1.00 -5.49
C GLU A 131 20.76 -0.59 -4.00
N ASP A 132 21.12 0.66 -3.72
CA ASP A 132 21.16 1.22 -2.38
C ASP A 132 19.80 1.86 -2.05
N SER A 133 19.02 1.19 -1.21
CA SER A 133 17.66 1.51 -0.74
C SER A 133 17.47 2.87 -0.03
N GLN A 134 18.44 3.78 -0.12
CA GLN A 134 18.40 5.08 0.56
C GLN A 134 18.05 6.19 -0.44
N CYS A 135 17.02 6.98 -0.12
CA CYS A 135 16.70 8.18 -0.90
C CYS A 135 17.95 9.08 -0.99
N LYS A 136 18.40 9.40 -2.21
CA LYS A 136 19.48 10.36 -2.41
C LYS A 136 19.03 11.77 -1.99
N VAL A 137 19.99 12.60 -1.58
CA VAL A 137 19.79 14.03 -1.21
C VAL A 137 19.11 14.87 -2.29
N GLN A 138 19.03 14.35 -3.53
CA GLN A 138 18.38 14.99 -4.67
C GLN A 138 16.87 14.70 -4.78
N ALA A 139 16.29 13.88 -3.89
CA ALA A 139 14.86 13.58 -3.92
C ALA A 139 14.03 14.83 -3.58
N SER A 140 13.07 15.15 -4.46
CA SER A 140 12.11 16.23 -4.27
C SER A 140 10.93 15.81 -3.38
N GLY A 141 10.75 14.51 -3.16
CA GLY A 141 9.72 13.95 -2.29
C GLY A 141 10.24 12.74 -1.55
N VAL A 142 9.95 12.65 -0.26
CA VAL A 142 10.23 11.49 0.58
C VAL A 142 9.03 11.25 1.47
N ALA A 143 8.53 10.02 1.49
CA ALA A 143 7.58 9.55 2.47
C ALA A 143 8.17 8.36 3.24
N LEU A 144 7.95 8.33 4.55
CA LEU A 144 8.15 7.15 5.36
C LEU A 144 6.76 6.68 5.80
N ILE A 145 6.41 5.45 5.43
CA ILE A 145 5.11 4.86 5.75
C ILE A 145 5.30 3.62 6.63
N ASP A 146 4.31 3.36 7.48
CA ASP A 146 4.24 2.14 8.27
C ASP A 146 3.37 1.11 7.53
N VAL A 147 3.99 0.01 7.11
CA VAL A 147 3.32 -1.08 6.38
C VAL A 147 3.00 -2.28 7.27
N GLU A 148 3.15 -2.17 8.61
CA GLU A 148 2.83 -3.27 9.52
C GLU A 148 1.39 -3.76 9.34
N GLU A 149 0.44 -2.84 9.27
CA GLU A 149 -0.98 -3.16 9.13
C GLU A 149 -1.29 -3.75 7.75
N SER A 150 -0.73 -3.19 6.67
CA SER A 150 -0.94 -3.72 5.32
C SER A 150 -0.33 -5.10 5.14
N VAL A 151 0.87 -5.36 5.67
CA VAL A 151 1.51 -6.68 5.63
C VAL A 151 0.70 -7.71 6.43
N ARG A 152 0.13 -7.30 7.57
CA ARG A 152 -0.74 -8.19 8.36
C ARG A 152 -2.03 -8.49 7.60
N ASP A 153 -2.65 -7.49 7.00
CA ASP A 153 -3.91 -7.65 6.27
C ASP A 153 -3.73 -8.47 4.99
N GLU A 154 -2.63 -8.27 4.26
CA GLU A 154 -2.26 -9.11 3.11
C GLU A 154 -2.12 -10.58 3.53
N SER A 155 -1.46 -10.85 4.66
CA SER A 155 -1.36 -12.22 5.20
C SER A 155 -2.72 -12.82 5.57
N LEU A 156 -3.68 -12.00 6.04
CA LEU A 156 -5.03 -12.46 6.37
C LEU A 156 -5.84 -12.76 5.12
N VAL A 157 -5.72 -11.91 4.08
CA VAL A 157 -6.35 -12.13 2.78
C VAL A 157 -5.82 -13.42 2.14
N ASP A 158 -4.51 -13.64 2.19
CA ASP A 158 -3.89 -14.89 1.70
C ASP A 158 -4.41 -16.12 2.47
N ILE A 159 -4.54 -16.02 3.79
CA ILE A 159 -5.10 -17.11 4.61
C ILE A 159 -6.58 -17.33 4.28
N GLU A 160 -7.38 -16.28 4.14
CA GLU A 160 -8.80 -16.38 3.80
C GLU A 160 -8.99 -17.02 2.42
N LEU A 161 -8.20 -16.59 1.44
CA LEU A 161 -8.24 -17.10 0.08
C LEU A 161 -7.78 -18.56 0.01
N THR A 162 -6.72 -18.93 0.73
CA THR A 162 -6.28 -20.33 0.82
C THR A 162 -7.32 -21.22 1.50
N VAL A 163 -7.97 -20.76 2.58
CA VAL A 163 -9.07 -21.49 3.23
C VAL A 163 -10.26 -21.67 2.29
N LEU A 164 -10.62 -20.63 1.54
CA LEU A 164 -11.70 -20.68 0.55
C LEU A 164 -11.40 -21.70 -0.55
N VAL A 165 -10.18 -21.68 -1.09
CA VAL A 165 -9.73 -22.65 -2.11
C VAL A 165 -9.71 -24.08 -1.58
N ILE A 166 -9.22 -24.31 -0.36
CA ILE A 166 -9.22 -25.64 0.28
C ILE A 166 -10.66 -26.13 0.52
N SER A 167 -11.54 -25.27 1.04
CA SER A 167 -12.96 -25.60 1.24
C SER A 167 -13.65 -26.00 -0.07
N CYS A 168 -13.37 -25.24 -1.14
CA CYS A 168 -13.81 -25.52 -2.51
C CYS A 168 -13.34 -26.90 -3.01
N LEU A 169 -12.06 -27.24 -2.80
CA LEU A 169 -11.49 -28.54 -3.15
C LEU A 169 -12.09 -29.69 -2.33
N CYS A 170 -12.30 -29.49 -1.02
CA CYS A 170 -12.95 -30.48 -0.16
C CYS A 170 -14.41 -30.73 -0.58
N LEU A 171 -15.14 -29.67 -0.92
CA LEU A 171 -16.52 -29.78 -1.42
C LEU A 171 -16.56 -30.53 -2.75
N TRP A 172 -15.61 -30.27 -3.66
CA TRP A 172 -15.44 -31.04 -4.88
C TRP A 172 -15.21 -32.53 -4.54
N LEU A 173 -14.23 -32.85 -3.71
CA LEU A 173 -13.93 -34.24 -3.34
C LEU A 173 -15.14 -34.96 -2.72
N LEU A 174 -15.93 -34.30 -1.88
CA LEU A 174 -17.15 -34.86 -1.30
C LEU A 174 -18.28 -35.07 -2.30
N LEU A 175 -18.40 -34.19 -3.32
CA LEU A 175 -19.43 -34.33 -4.36
C LEU A 175 -19.07 -35.40 -5.39
N PHE A 176 -17.77 -35.69 -5.59
CA PHE A 176 -17.28 -36.56 -6.65
C PHE A 176 -16.80 -37.95 -6.20
N ASN A 177 -16.41 -38.14 -4.94
CA ASN A 177 -16.42 -39.47 -4.29
C ASN A 177 -17.86 -39.94 -4.00
#